data_AF-A0A1R1YV26-F1
#
_entry.id   AF-A0A1R1YV26-F1
#
_cell.length_a   1.000
_cell.length_b   1.000
_cell.length_c   1.000
_cell.angle_alpha   90.00
_cell.angle_beta   90.00
_cell.angle_gamma   90.00
#
_symmetry.space_group_name_H-M   'P 1'
#
loop_
_entity.id
_entity.type
_entity.pdbx_description
1 polymer ?
#
loop_
_entity_poly.entity_id
_entity_poly.type
_entity_poly.pdbx_seq_one_letter_code
_entity_poly.pdbx_strand_id
1 'polypeptide(L)'
;MSWTDERIDTLRTMWEAGQTASQIAEALGGVSRNAVIGKAHRLGLQARPSPVKANEPAAAPAAEPVVAAAPPPPPAPEPEPEPSPFVAEDEPDAEVEAEPAKAREPQPILRSVGPGGFVR
;
A
#
# COMPACT_ATOMS: atom_id res chain seq x y z
N MET A 1 8.87 15.28 -8.68
CA MET A 1 10.19 15.04 -9.31
C MET A 1 10.00 14.00 -10.41
N SER A 2 10.35 14.33 -11.66
CA SER A 2 10.19 13.41 -12.79
C SER A 2 11.45 12.56 -13.00
N TRP A 3 11.27 11.27 -13.28
CA TRP A 3 12.36 10.39 -13.70
C TRP A 3 12.70 10.67 -15.17
N THR A 4 13.58 11.64 -15.39
CA THR A 4 14.13 11.94 -16.73
C THR A 4 15.09 10.85 -17.17
N ASP A 5 15.29 10.71 -18.48
CA ASP A 5 16.17 9.68 -19.05
C ASP A 5 17.62 9.81 -18.57
N GLU A 6 18.12 11.04 -18.41
CA GLU A 6 19.45 11.32 -17.85
C GLU A 6 19.63 10.75 -16.43
N ARG A 7 18.59 10.89 -15.58
CA ARG A 7 18.61 10.35 -14.21
C ARG A 7 18.49 8.83 -14.21
N ILE A 8 17.79 8.25 -15.18
CA ILE A 8 17.67 6.80 -15.35
C ILE A 8 19.01 6.21 -15.80
N ASP A 9 19.71 6.87 -16.73
CA ASP A 9 21.02 6.45 -17.21
C ASP A 9 22.07 6.50 -16.11
N THR A 10 22.08 7.59 -15.34
CA THR A 10 22.94 7.74 -14.16
C THR A 10 22.64 6.65 -13.12
N LEU A 11 21.36 6.37 -12.85
CA LEU A 11 20.95 5.28 -11.97
C LEU A 11 21.48 3.94 -12.47
N ARG A 12 21.31 3.60 -13.76
CA ARG A 12 21.77 2.34 -14.33
C ARG A 12 23.29 2.22 -14.20
N THR A 13 24.04 3.25 -14.60
CA THR A 13 25.50 3.28 -14.54
C THR A 13 26.03 3.07 -13.13
N MET A 14 25.51 3.80 -12.14
CA MET A 14 25.95 3.68 -10.74
C MET A 14 25.49 2.36 -10.11
N TRP A 15 24.32 1.84 -10.52
CA TRP A 15 23.81 0.55 -10.07
C TRP A 15 24.68 -0.61 -10.56
N GLU A 16 25.07 -0.60 -11.84
CA GLU A 16 25.99 -1.58 -12.43
C GLU A 16 27.40 -1.46 -11.82
N ALA A 17 27.83 -0.24 -11.49
CA ALA A 17 29.06 0.00 -10.71
C ALA A 17 28.97 -0.51 -9.25
N GLY A 18 27.81 -1.02 -8.82
CA GLY A 18 27.61 -1.63 -7.51
C GLY A 18 27.40 -0.62 -6.37
N GLN A 19 27.16 0.66 -6.68
CA GLN A 19 26.86 1.66 -5.66
C GLN A 19 25.57 1.34 -4.91
N THR A 20 25.49 1.78 -3.66
CA THR A 20 24.29 1.57 -2.85
C THR A 20 23.20 2.58 -3.21
N ALA A 21 21.93 2.21 -3.03
CA ALA A 21 20.82 3.11 -3.32
C ALA A 21 20.87 4.45 -2.57
N SER A 22 21.49 4.50 -1.38
CA SER A 22 21.70 5.75 -0.64
C SER A 22 22.71 6.66 -1.34
N GLN A 23 23.83 6.10 -1.81
CA GLN A 23 24.85 6.85 -2.56
C GLN A 23 24.30 7.37 -3.89
N ILE A 24 23.50 6.56 -4.58
CA ILE A 24 22.84 6.96 -5.84
C ILE A 24 21.81 8.08 -5.57
N ALA A 25 21.08 8.01 -4.45
CA ALA A 25 20.14 9.06 -4.05
C ALA A 25 20.85 10.40 -3.78
N GLU A 26 22.01 10.36 -3.12
CA GLU A 26 22.87 11.52 -2.88
C GLU A 26 23.39 12.12 -4.19
N ALA A 27 23.85 11.29 -5.13
CA ALA A 27 24.36 11.73 -6.43
C ALA A 27 23.28 12.33 -7.33
N LEU A 28 22.07 11.75 -7.33
CA LEU A 28 20.95 12.24 -8.15
C LEU A 28 20.29 13.50 -7.54
N GLY A 29 20.33 13.66 -6.22
CA GLY A 29 19.76 14.78 -5.48
C GLY A 29 18.22 14.86 -5.55
N GLY A 30 17.54 15.10 -4.42
CA GLY A 30 16.08 15.25 -4.40
C GLY A 30 15.29 13.97 -4.70
N VAL A 31 15.92 12.80 -4.60
CA VAL A 31 15.29 11.48 -4.70
C VAL A 31 15.71 10.66 -3.48
N SER A 32 14.76 9.99 -2.83
CA SER A 32 15.06 9.18 -1.65
C SER A 32 15.65 7.82 -2.03
N ARG A 33 16.38 7.19 -1.10
CA ARG A 33 16.86 5.80 -1.24
C ARG A 33 15.76 4.85 -1.73
N ASN A 34 14.55 4.98 -1.17
CA ASN A 34 13.43 4.11 -1.51
C ASN A 34 12.93 4.32 -2.94
N ALA A 35 12.96 5.57 -3.43
CA ALA A 35 12.60 5.89 -4.81
C ALA A 35 13.63 5.31 -5.81
N VAL A 36 14.92 5.30 -5.46
CA VAL A 36 15.97 4.65 -6.29
C VAL A 36 15.74 3.14 -6.37
N ILE A 37 15.49 2.47 -5.23
CA ILE A 37 15.19 1.02 -5.20
C ILE A 37 13.94 0.72 -6.04
N GLY A 38 12.88 1.49 -5.83
CA GLY A 38 11.64 1.32 -6.58
C GLY A 38 11.82 1.52 -8.08
N LYS A 39 12.65 2.48 -8.50
CA LYS A 39 12.94 2.69 -9.93
C LYS A 39 13.81 1.58 -10.50
N ALA A 40 14.84 1.13 -9.78
CA ALA A 40 15.69 0.02 -10.21
C ALA A 40 14.88 -1.27 -10.43
N HIS A 41 13.94 -1.58 -9.53
CA HIS A 41 13.04 -2.73 -9.66
C HIS A 41 12.12 -2.60 -10.88
N ARG A 42 11.59 -1.41 -11.17
CA ARG A 42 10.76 -1.17 -12.37
C ARG A 42 11.56 -1.31 -13.67
N LEU A 43 12.87 -1.05 -13.63
CA LEU A 43 13.78 -1.22 -14.77
C LEU A 43 14.28 -2.66 -14.93
N GLY A 44 13.92 -3.58 -14.01
CA GLY A 44 14.38 -4.96 -14.04
C GLY A 44 15.88 -5.13 -13.77
N LEU A 45 16.53 -4.14 -13.15
CA LEU A 45 17.93 -4.24 -12.77
C LEU A 45 18.09 -5.32 -11.70
N GLN A 46 19.14 -6.14 -11.83
CA GLN A 46 19.38 -7.25 -10.91
C GLN A 46 19.48 -6.75 -9.47
N ALA A 47 18.69 -7.37 -8.60
CA ALA A 47 18.75 -7.10 -7.17
C ALA A 47 20.10 -7.61 -6.64
N ARG A 48 20.91 -6.72 -6.08
CA ARG A 48 22.18 -7.13 -5.48
C ARG A 48 21.90 -8.12 -4.35
N PRO A 49 22.54 -9.30 -4.30
CA PRO A 49 22.48 -10.16 -3.13
C PRO A 49 23.02 -9.38 -1.94
N SER A 50 22.18 -9.23 -0.93
CA SER A 50 22.44 -8.39 0.23
C SER A 50 23.67 -8.87 1.01
N PRO A 51 24.73 -8.06 1.18
CA PRO A 51 25.87 -8.38 2.04
C PRO A 51 25.57 -8.26 3.54
N VAL A 52 24.31 -8.30 3.96
CA VAL A 52 23.86 -8.12 5.36
C VAL A 52 24.15 -9.37 6.20
N LYS A 53 25.42 -9.74 6.26
CA LYS A 53 26.03 -10.60 7.27
C LYS A 53 27.31 -10.00 7.87
N ALA A 54 27.71 -8.77 7.53
CA ALA A 54 28.96 -8.19 8.03
C ALA A 54 28.92 -6.70 8.40
N ASN A 55 27.78 -6.17 8.86
CA ASN A 55 27.85 -4.95 9.67
C ASN A 55 26.68 -4.87 10.65
N GLU A 56 27.02 -5.05 11.92
CA GLU A 56 26.14 -4.90 13.09
C GLU A 56 25.58 -3.46 13.17
N PRO A 57 24.40 -3.28 13.77
CA PRO A 57 23.71 -1.99 13.77
C PRO A 57 24.43 -0.98 14.70
N ALA A 58 25.13 -0.01 14.11
CA ALA A 58 25.50 1.21 14.83
C ALA A 58 24.24 2.09 15.00
N ALA A 59 23.61 1.91 16.16
CA ALA A 59 22.81 2.89 16.92
C ALA A 59 22.19 4.06 16.13
N ALA A 60 20.89 3.97 15.84
CA ALA A 60 20.05 5.16 15.75
C ALA A 60 19.70 5.60 17.17
N PRO A 61 19.94 6.87 17.60
CA PRO A 61 19.28 7.38 18.79
C PRO A 61 17.78 7.42 18.49
N ALA A 62 17.03 6.76 19.37
CA ALA A 62 15.59 6.84 19.44
C ALA A 62 15.16 8.31 19.53
N ALA A 63 14.68 8.87 18.42
CA ALA A 63 13.75 9.96 18.49
C ALA A 63 12.40 9.32 18.81
N GLU A 64 12.11 9.16 20.11
CA GLU A 64 10.77 8.87 20.58
C GLU A 64 9.85 9.98 20.06
N PRO A 65 8.87 9.71 19.18
CA PRO A 65 7.76 10.63 19.06
C PRO A 65 7.03 10.53 20.39
N VAL A 66 7.24 11.55 21.22
CA VAL A 66 6.41 11.90 22.36
C VAL A 66 4.97 11.50 22.07
N VAL A 67 4.44 10.59 22.88
CA VAL A 67 3.03 10.22 22.88
C VAL A 67 2.27 11.48 23.27
N ALA A 68 1.96 12.31 22.28
CA ALA A 68 0.97 13.34 22.40
C ALA A 68 -0.37 12.62 22.60
N ALA A 69 -0.92 12.81 23.79
CA ALA A 69 -2.20 12.31 24.26
C ALA A 69 -3.24 12.21 23.12
N ALA A 70 -3.76 10.99 22.92
CA ALA A 70 -4.92 10.80 22.08
C ALA A 70 -6.10 11.59 22.70
N PRO A 71 -6.75 12.51 21.96
CA PRO A 71 -8.03 13.04 22.39
C PRO A 71 -9.05 11.89 22.44
N PRO A 72 -10.04 11.92 23.36
CA PRO A 72 -11.08 10.90 23.39
C PRO A 72 -11.79 10.84 22.03
N PRO A 73 -12.20 9.65 21.55
CA PRO A 73 -12.90 9.53 20.28
C PRO A 73 -14.22 10.31 20.34
N PRO A 74 -14.58 11.06 19.29
CA PRO A 74 -15.94 11.60 19.17
C PRO A 74 -16.95 10.43 19.09
N PRO A 75 -18.19 10.61 19.60
CA PRO A 75 -19.23 9.60 19.42
C PRO A 75 -19.42 9.33 17.93
N ALA A 76 -19.40 8.05 17.55
CA ALA A 76 -19.53 7.62 16.17
C ALA A 76 -20.86 8.15 15.58
N PRO A 77 -20.83 8.87 14.44
CA PRO A 77 -22.04 9.14 13.69
C PRO A 77 -22.58 7.85 13.07
N GLU A 78 -23.89 7.67 13.23
CA GLU A 78 -24.73 6.66 12.58
C GLU A 78 -24.41 6.54 11.07
N PRO A 79 -24.23 5.33 10.52
CA PRO A 79 -23.99 5.17 9.08
C PRO A 79 -25.31 5.38 8.32
N GLU A 80 -25.53 6.61 7.84
CA GLU A 80 -26.44 6.88 6.71
C GLU A 80 -25.80 6.40 5.38
N PRO A 81 -26.62 5.96 4.42
CA PRO A 81 -26.29 4.92 3.44
C PRO A 81 -25.36 5.34 2.29
N GLU A 82 -24.58 4.36 1.82
CA GLU A 82 -23.74 4.39 0.62
C GLU A 82 -24.54 4.54 -0.70
N PRO A 83 -23.89 5.03 -1.77
CA PRO A 83 -24.49 5.87 -2.81
C PRO A 83 -25.31 5.11 -3.88
N SER A 84 -26.45 5.70 -4.26
CA SER A 84 -27.20 5.31 -5.45
C SER A 84 -26.35 5.48 -6.72
N PRO A 85 -26.37 4.51 -7.66
CA PRO A 85 -25.66 4.60 -8.92
C PRO A 85 -26.35 5.63 -9.80
N PHE A 86 -25.80 6.85 -9.86
CA PHE A 86 -26.17 7.79 -10.92
C PHE A 86 -25.41 7.39 -12.19
N VAL A 87 -25.81 6.27 -12.79
CA VAL A 87 -25.65 6.06 -14.23
C VAL A 87 -26.77 6.88 -14.84
N ALA A 88 -26.37 7.98 -15.48
CA ALA A 88 -27.24 8.70 -16.39
C ALA A 88 -27.74 7.73 -17.45
N GLU A 89 -29.06 7.67 -17.67
CA GLU A 89 -29.62 7.79 -19.01
C GLU A 89 -31.12 8.05 -18.89
N ASP A 90 -31.51 9.21 -19.40
CA ASP A 90 -32.87 9.67 -19.55
C ASP A 90 -33.46 8.99 -20.80
N GLU A 91 -34.63 8.37 -20.58
CA GLU A 91 -35.67 7.99 -21.55
C GLU A 91 -35.56 6.66 -22.35
N PRO A 92 -36.71 6.06 -22.74
CA PRO A 92 -37.24 4.84 -22.11
C PRO A 92 -37.55 3.71 -23.13
N ASP A 93 -38.21 2.65 -22.64
CA ASP A 93 -39.09 1.68 -23.35
C ASP A 93 -38.65 0.19 -23.25
N ALA A 94 -39.67 -0.67 -23.11
CA ALA A 94 -39.68 -2.14 -23.26
C ALA A 94 -39.04 -3.06 -22.18
N GLU A 95 -39.87 -3.41 -21.18
CA GLU A 95 -40.31 -4.80 -20.91
C GLU A 95 -39.26 -5.95 -20.87
N VAL A 96 -38.82 -6.35 -19.66
CA VAL A 96 -38.68 -7.78 -19.29
C VAL A 96 -38.91 -7.99 -17.78
N GLU A 97 -40.07 -8.57 -17.49
CA GLU A 97 -40.49 -9.41 -16.35
C GLU A 97 -39.55 -9.59 -15.13
N ALA A 98 -40.02 -9.16 -13.97
CA ALA A 98 -39.40 -9.40 -12.67
C ALA A 98 -39.57 -10.86 -12.21
N GLU A 99 -38.48 -11.65 -12.19
CA GLU A 99 -38.42 -12.87 -11.38
C GLU A 99 -38.15 -12.52 -9.90
N PRO A 100 -38.87 -13.10 -8.92
CA PRO A 100 -38.70 -12.75 -7.53
C PRO A 100 -37.36 -13.26 -6.99
N ALA A 101 -36.60 -12.37 -6.36
CA ALA A 101 -35.35 -12.67 -5.68
C ALA A 101 -35.52 -13.83 -4.68
N LYS A 102 -34.86 -14.96 -4.96
CA LYS A 102 -34.80 -16.12 -4.07
C LYS A 102 -34.16 -15.69 -2.74
N ALA A 103 -34.91 -15.80 -1.65
CA ALA A 103 -34.46 -15.46 -0.30
C ALA A 103 -33.12 -16.13 0.01
N ARG A 104 -32.07 -15.33 0.23
CA ARG A 104 -30.72 -15.80 0.55
C ARG A 104 -30.76 -16.26 2.01
N GLU A 105 -30.66 -17.57 2.25
CA GLU A 105 -30.69 -18.15 3.59
C GLU A 105 -29.57 -17.55 4.47
N PRO A 106 -29.83 -17.27 5.77
CA PRO A 106 -28.82 -16.69 6.66
C PRO A 106 -27.71 -17.73 6.92
N GLN A 107 -26.51 -17.44 6.42
CA GLN A 107 -25.34 -18.27 6.65
C GLN A 107 -24.92 -18.16 8.13
N PRO A 108 -24.71 -19.28 8.86
CA PRO A 108 -24.30 -19.22 10.26
C PRO A 108 -22.86 -18.70 10.36
N ILE A 109 -22.69 -17.57 11.06
CA ILE A 109 -21.41 -16.90 11.23
C ILE A 109 -20.65 -17.57 12.37
N LEU A 110 -19.68 -18.39 12.03
CA LEU A 110 -18.89 -19.13 13.01
C LEU A 110 -17.92 -18.19 13.75
N ARG A 111 -18.07 -18.06 15.08
CA ARG A 111 -17.13 -17.28 15.92
C ARG A 111 -16.19 -18.20 16.68
N SER A 112 -14.90 -17.89 16.62
CA SER A 112 -13.84 -18.62 17.35
C SER A 112 -13.87 -18.26 18.84
N VAL A 113 -13.90 -19.27 19.70
CA VAL A 113 -13.83 -19.12 21.17
C VAL A 113 -12.62 -19.91 21.67
N GLY A 114 -11.43 -19.43 21.31
CA GLY A 114 -10.17 -19.97 21.82
C GLY A 114 -9.70 -21.27 21.15
N PRO A 115 -8.55 -21.82 21.60
CA PRO A 115 -7.84 -22.88 20.87
C PRO A 115 -8.62 -24.20 20.90
N GLY A 116 -9.36 -24.44 19.82
CA GLY A 116 -10.07 -25.70 19.56
C GLY A 116 -11.60 -25.62 19.52
N GLY A 117 -12.22 -24.45 19.70
CA GLY A 117 -13.69 -24.34 19.73
C GLY A 117 -14.23 -23.23 18.84
N PHE A 118 -15.14 -23.58 17.93
CA PHE A 118 -15.95 -22.62 17.19
C PHE A 118 -17.44 -22.84 17.48
N VAL A 119 -18.19 -21.76 17.72
CA VAL A 119 -19.63 -21.79 17.99
C VAL A 119 -20.39 -21.25 16.77
N ARG A 120 -21.50 -21.93 16.41
CA ARG A 120 -22.45 -21.56 15.33
C ARG A 120 -23.55 -20.64 15.83
#